data_AF-A0A223ZU65-F1
#
_entry.id   AF-A0A223ZU65-F1
#
_cell.length_a   1.000
_cell.length_b   1.000
_cell.length_c   1.000
_cell.angle_alpha   90.00
_cell.angle_beta   90.00
_cell.angle_gamma   90.00
#
_symmetry.space_group_name_H-M   'P 1'
#
loop_
_entity.id
_entity.type
_entity.pdbx_description
1 polymer ?
#
loop_
_entity_poly.entity_id
_entity_poly.type
_entity_poly.pdbx_seq_one_letter_code
_entity_poly.pdbx_strand_id
1 'polypeptide(L)'
;MFSVRVNSTYTAWWKCPVCTGEYQQVIKEKFYRENSCPYCRNQKVLKGFNDLATTQQSLMNEWDYLNNLLIASPTEITELSNMSVWWICQENPEHRYKIQVKERMAYRKRNKKVCSICKGLRRKLD
;
A
#
# COMPACT_ATOMS: atom_id res chain seq x y z
N MET A 1 -12.87 36.96 12.07
CA MET A 1 -13.14 35.56 11.70
C MET A 1 -13.48 35.54 10.22
N PHE A 2 -12.65 34.94 9.36
CA PHE A 2 -12.94 34.88 7.92
C PHE A 2 -14.02 33.83 7.66
N SER A 3 -15.17 34.25 7.15
CA SER A 3 -16.25 33.33 6.77
C SER A 3 -15.95 32.74 5.39
N VAL A 4 -15.81 31.42 5.33
CA VAL A 4 -15.59 30.70 4.07
C VAL A 4 -16.81 29.84 3.76
N ARG A 5 -17.34 29.95 2.54
CA ARG A 5 -18.53 29.22 2.10
C ARG A 5 -18.21 27.76 1.82
N VAL A 6 -19.17 26.87 2.06
CA VAL A 6 -19.04 25.41 1.85
C VAL A 6 -18.80 25.02 0.39
N ASN A 7 -19.21 25.85 -0.58
CA ASN A 7 -18.96 25.62 -2.01
C ASN A 7 -17.65 26.25 -2.52
N SER A 8 -16.82 26.79 -1.62
CA SER A 8 -15.56 27.43 -1.95
C SER A 8 -14.58 26.47 -2.63
N THR A 9 -13.86 26.98 -3.63
CA THR A 9 -12.72 26.31 -4.28
C THR A 9 -11.40 26.51 -3.52
N TYR A 10 -11.43 27.22 -2.39
CA TYR A 10 -10.26 27.42 -1.54
C TYR A 10 -9.73 26.10 -0.98
N THR A 11 -8.41 25.93 -1.03
CA THR A 11 -7.69 24.79 -0.44
C THR A 11 -7.35 25.10 1.01
N ALA A 12 -7.84 24.27 1.93
CA ALA A 12 -7.55 24.36 3.35
C ALA A 12 -6.74 23.15 3.83
N TRP A 13 -6.07 23.31 4.98
CA TRP A 13 -5.48 22.20 5.72
C TRP A 13 -6.54 21.54 6.60
N TRP A 14 -6.56 20.21 6.60
CA TRP A 14 -7.49 19.38 7.36
C TRP A 14 -6.71 18.38 8.19
N LYS A 15 -7.20 18.08 9.40
CA LYS A 15 -6.75 16.96 10.20
C LYS A 15 -7.82 15.88 10.21
N CYS A 16 -7.47 14.66 9.80
CA CYS A 16 -8.40 13.54 9.81
C CYS A 16 -8.69 13.10 11.25
N PRO A 17 -9.96 12.94 11.67
CA PRO A 17 -10.27 12.43 13.01
C PRO A 17 -9.99 10.94 13.18
N VAL A 18 -9.88 10.18 12.07
CA VAL A 18 -9.64 8.72 12.10
C VAL A 18 -8.16 8.41 12.15
N CYS A 19 -7.40 8.87 11.15
CA CYS A 19 -5.98 8.55 11.04
C CYS A 19 -5.06 9.63 11.63
N THR A 20 -5.61 10.74 12.13
CA THR A 20 -4.88 11.91 12.65
C THR A 20 -3.97 12.65 11.66
N GLY A 21 -3.81 12.12 10.45
CA GLY A 21 -2.99 12.70 9.40
C GLY A 21 -3.54 14.03 8.87
N GLU A 22 -2.62 14.92 8.55
CA GLU A 22 -2.90 16.27 8.03
C GLU A 22 -2.77 16.29 6.51
N TYR A 23 -3.74 16.90 5.83
CA TYR A 23 -3.77 16.95 4.37
C TYR A 23 -4.44 18.22 3.86
N GLN A 24 -4.04 18.64 2.67
CA GLN A 24 -4.69 19.73 1.96
C GLN A 24 -5.82 19.20 1.08
N GLN A 25 -6.97 19.87 1.13
CA GLN A 25 -8.09 19.61 0.23
C GLN A 25 -8.96 20.86 0.04
N VAL A 26 -9.56 20.97 -1.14
CA VAL A 26 -10.54 22.00 -1.46
C VAL A 26 -11.79 21.87 -0.58
N ILE A 27 -12.27 22.99 -0.02
CA ILE A 27 -13.43 23.02 0.90
C ILE A 27 -14.66 22.34 0.30
N LYS A 28 -15.09 22.68 -0.92
CA LYS A 28 -16.28 22.03 -1.51
C LYS A 28 -16.14 20.51 -1.62
N GLU A 29 -14.95 20.00 -1.93
CA GLU A 29 -14.73 18.55 -2.00
C GLU A 29 -14.86 17.88 -0.62
N LYS A 30 -14.42 18.55 0.44
CA LYS A 30 -14.49 18.03 1.80
C LYS A 30 -15.91 17.79 2.30
N PHE A 31 -16.87 18.61 1.85
CA PHE A 31 -18.28 18.52 2.26
C PHE A 31 -19.12 17.64 1.33
N TYR A 32 -18.85 17.64 0.03
CA TYR A 32 -19.63 16.83 -0.92
C TYR A 32 -19.11 15.39 -1.12
N ARG A 33 -17.88 15.08 -0.70
CA ARG A 33 -17.35 13.71 -0.74
C ARG A 33 -17.30 13.11 0.66
N GLU A 34 -18.05 12.04 0.86
CA GLU A 34 -17.87 11.17 2.01
C GLU A 34 -16.45 10.60 2.03
N ASN A 35 -15.88 10.41 3.24
CA ASN A 35 -14.55 9.85 3.44
C ASN A 35 -13.41 10.56 2.69
N SER A 36 -13.43 11.88 2.61
CA SER A 36 -12.50 12.66 1.77
C SER A 36 -10.99 12.52 2.09
N CYS A 37 -10.63 11.95 3.25
CA CYS A 37 -9.25 11.79 3.67
C CYS A 37 -8.44 10.89 2.70
N PRO A 38 -7.37 11.39 2.08
CA PRO A 38 -6.61 10.63 1.08
C PRO A 38 -5.87 9.44 1.67
N TYR A 39 -5.48 9.50 2.95
CA TYR A 39 -4.85 8.38 3.66
C TYR A 39 -5.82 7.24 3.93
N CYS A 40 -6.99 7.53 4.52
CA CYS A 40 -8.03 6.53 4.79
C CYS A 40 -8.54 5.84 3.51
N ARG A 41 -8.44 6.53 2.36
CA ARG A 41 -8.80 5.99 1.04
C ARG A 41 -7.64 5.33 0.29
N ASN A 42 -6.46 5.18 0.90
CA ASN A 42 -5.27 4.63 0.26
C ASN A 42 -4.82 5.36 -1.02
N GLN A 43 -5.19 6.63 -1.17
CA GLN A 43 -4.74 7.49 -2.27
C GLN A 43 -3.38 8.14 -1.98
N LYS A 44 -3.06 8.32 -0.69
CA LYS A 44 -1.75 8.72 -0.20
C LYS A 44 -1.32 7.78 0.91
N VAL A 45 -0.01 7.68 1.11
CA VAL A 45 0.59 6.90 2.19
C VAL A 45 0.81 7.79 3.40
N LEU A 46 0.40 7.29 4.56
CA LEU A 46 0.71 7.80 5.88
C LEU A 46 1.42 6.68 6.63
N LYS A 47 2.72 6.89 6.87
CA LYS A 47 3.56 5.95 7.62
C LYS A 47 2.99 5.74 9.02
N GLY A 48 2.97 4.50 9.48
CA GLY A 48 2.37 4.08 10.74
C GLY A 48 0.85 3.91 10.68
N PHE A 49 0.21 4.07 9.52
CA PHE A 49 -1.24 3.93 9.36
C PHE A 49 -1.62 2.99 8.23
N ASN A 50 -1.33 3.37 6.98
CA ASN A 50 -1.73 2.61 5.79
C ASN A 50 -0.58 2.23 4.86
N ASP A 51 0.67 2.42 5.31
CA ASP A 51 1.83 1.86 4.63
C ASP A 51 1.89 0.34 4.78
N LEU A 52 2.54 -0.31 3.82
CA LEU A 52 2.63 -1.76 3.72
C LEU A 52 3.33 -2.38 4.93
N ALA A 53 4.38 -1.75 5.47
CA ALA A 53 5.07 -2.27 6.65
C ALA A 53 4.16 -2.29 7.88
N THR A 54 3.32 -1.26 8.05
CA THR A 54 2.34 -1.20 9.14
C THR A 54 1.17 -2.17 8.94
N THR A 55 0.56 -2.23 7.75
CA THR A 55 -0.65 -3.04 7.54
C THR A 55 -0.36 -4.52 7.30
N GLN A 56 0.85 -4.85 6.83
CA GLN A 56 1.25 -6.21 6.45
C GLN A 56 2.54 -6.66 7.15
N GLN A 57 2.65 -6.40 8.47
CA GLN A 57 3.82 -6.72 9.30
C GLN A 57 4.36 -8.14 9.10
N SER A 58 3.47 -9.14 9.04
CA SER A 58 3.86 -10.54 8.87
C SER A 58 4.60 -10.84 7.55
N LEU A 59 4.45 -9.99 6.53
CA LEU A 59 5.11 -10.14 5.24
C LEU A 59 6.47 -9.45 5.16
N MET A 60 6.87 -8.67 6.18
CA MET A 60 8.16 -7.97 6.15
C MET A 60 9.35 -8.94 6.17
N ASN A 61 9.17 -10.15 6.70
CA ASN A 61 10.17 -11.22 6.62
C ASN A 61 10.35 -11.76 5.19
N GLU A 62 9.37 -11.55 4.30
CA GLU A 62 9.44 -11.91 2.89
C GLU A 62 9.86 -10.73 2.01
N TRP A 63 10.02 -9.52 2.55
CA TRP A 63 10.43 -8.36 1.76
C TRP A 63 11.93 -8.42 1.46
N ASP A 64 12.31 -8.34 0.19
CA ASP A 64 13.73 -8.28 -0.17
C ASP A 64 14.25 -6.84 -0.10
N TYR A 65 14.78 -6.44 1.06
CA TYR A 65 15.29 -5.09 1.28
C TYR A 65 16.43 -4.70 0.34
N LEU A 66 17.30 -5.64 -0.02
CA LEU A 66 18.45 -5.38 -0.88
C LEU A 66 18.00 -5.12 -2.32
N ASN A 67 17.18 -6.01 -2.87
CA ASN A 67 16.71 -5.88 -4.25
C ASN A 67 15.66 -4.77 -4.43
N ASN A 68 15.04 -4.28 -3.35
CA ASN A 68 14.08 -3.18 -3.41
C ASN A 68 14.69 -1.82 -3.04
N LEU A 69 15.97 -1.73 -2.68
CA LEU A 69 16.61 -0.51 -2.17
C LEU A 69 16.38 0.73 -3.07
N LEU A 70 16.41 0.55 -4.39
CA LEU A 70 16.19 1.62 -5.38
C LEU A 70 14.81 1.57 -6.06
N ILE A 71 13.91 0.70 -5.58
CA ILE A 71 12.59 0.50 -6.17
C ILE A 71 11.51 1.07 -5.26
N ALA A 72 11.50 0.65 -3.99
CA ALA A 72 10.45 0.98 -3.07
C ALA A 72 10.88 0.78 -1.61
N SER A 73 10.38 1.65 -0.73
CA SER A 73 10.34 1.40 0.71
C SER A 73 8.96 0.87 1.12
N PRO A 74 8.87 -0.18 1.97
CA PRO A 74 7.58 -0.68 2.44
C PRO A 74 6.83 0.33 3.32
N THR A 75 7.50 1.38 3.81
CA THR A 75 6.84 2.48 4.56
C THR A 75 6.29 3.59 3.67
N GLU A 76 6.48 3.52 2.35
CA GLU A 76 6.12 4.57 1.38
C GLU A 76 5.10 4.11 0.34
N ILE A 77 4.58 2.90 0.50
CA ILE A 77 3.61 2.29 -0.42
C ILE A 77 2.50 1.64 0.38
N THR A 78 1.30 1.54 -0.21
CA THR A 78 0.19 0.78 0.39
C THR A 78 0.16 -0.65 -0.14
N GLU A 79 -0.62 -1.49 0.52
CA GLU A 79 -0.94 -2.86 0.07
C GLU A 79 -1.67 -2.91 -1.28
N LEU A 80 -2.24 -1.79 -1.74
CA LEU A 80 -2.93 -1.67 -3.03
C LEU A 80 -2.01 -1.21 -4.17
N SER A 81 -0.72 -1.02 -3.89
CA SER A 81 0.23 -0.53 -4.89
C SER A 81 0.35 -1.47 -6.09
N ASN A 82 0.38 -0.87 -7.29
CA ASN A 82 0.68 -1.55 -8.55
C ASN A 82 2.19 -1.76 -8.76
N MET A 83 3.03 -1.30 -7.84
CA MET A 83 4.47 -1.40 -7.99
C MET A 83 4.94 -2.85 -7.85
N SER A 84 5.75 -3.29 -8.81
CA SER A 84 6.37 -4.61 -8.81
C SER A 84 7.66 -4.59 -7.99
N VAL A 85 7.67 -5.34 -6.91
CA VAL A 85 8.77 -5.41 -5.93
C VAL A 85 9.23 -6.86 -5.75
N TRP A 86 10.44 -7.02 -5.23
CA TRP A 86 11.05 -8.32 -4.98
C TRP A 86 10.64 -8.88 -3.62
N TRP A 87 10.29 -10.16 -3.63
CA TRP A 87 9.94 -10.93 -2.44
C TRP A 87 10.85 -12.16 -2.32
N ILE A 88 11.17 -12.52 -1.09
CA ILE A 88 11.80 -13.77 -0.68
C ILE A 88 10.69 -14.82 -0.55
N CYS A 89 10.90 -16.01 -1.11
CA CYS A 89 9.90 -17.07 -0.99
C CYS A 89 9.86 -17.64 0.43
N GLN A 90 8.65 -17.74 0.98
CA GLN A 90 8.40 -18.33 2.28
C GLN A 90 8.85 -19.80 2.38
N GLU A 91 8.77 -20.58 1.29
CA GLU A 91 9.12 -22.00 1.29
C GLU A 91 10.59 -22.28 0.95
N ASN A 92 11.25 -21.36 0.26
CA ASN A 92 12.65 -21.51 -0.11
C ASN A 92 13.33 -20.13 -0.08
N PRO A 93 14.09 -19.83 0.98
CA PRO A 93 14.77 -18.55 1.15
C PRO A 93 15.81 -18.21 0.08
N GLU A 94 16.16 -19.11 -0.85
CA GLU A 94 17.01 -18.80 -2.01
C GLU A 94 16.20 -18.20 -3.16
N HIS A 95 14.90 -18.48 -3.23
CA HIS A 95 14.05 -17.98 -4.30
C HIS A 95 13.70 -16.51 -4.10
N ARG A 96 14.03 -15.69 -5.09
CA ARG A 96 13.54 -14.31 -5.24
C ARG A 96 12.56 -14.24 -6.41
N TYR A 97 11.44 -13.56 -6.21
CA TYR A 97 10.44 -13.38 -7.27
C TYR A 97 9.86 -11.97 -7.22
N LYS A 98 9.57 -11.43 -8.41
CA LYS A 98 9.02 -10.09 -8.57
C LYS A 98 7.54 -10.15 -8.91
N ILE A 99 6.71 -9.41 -8.19
CA ILE A 99 5.26 -9.31 -8.42
C ILE A 99 4.73 -7.98 -7.89
N GLN A 100 3.59 -7.52 -8.38
CA GLN A 100 2.93 -6.33 -7.85
C GLN A 100 2.50 -6.56 -6.39
N VAL A 101 2.65 -5.52 -5.55
CA VAL A 101 2.22 -5.59 -4.14
C VAL A 101 0.75 -5.99 -4.02
N LYS A 102 -0.16 -5.33 -4.76
CA LYS A 102 -1.59 -5.66 -4.76
C LYS A 102 -1.87 -7.12 -5.15
N GLU A 103 -1.07 -7.67 -6.05
CA GLU A 103 -1.26 -9.04 -6.52
C GLU A 103 -0.76 -10.03 -5.47
N ARG A 104 0.37 -9.76 -4.80
CA ARG A 104 0.85 -10.54 -3.65
C ARG A 104 -0.21 -10.64 -2.55
N MET A 105 -0.93 -9.54 -2.27
CA MET A 105 -2.04 -9.52 -1.32
C MET A 105 -3.22 -10.39 -1.78
N ALA A 106 -3.57 -10.34 -3.08
CA ALA A 106 -4.61 -11.18 -3.64
C ALA A 106 -4.28 -12.68 -3.55
N TYR A 107 -3.01 -13.08 -3.78
CA TYR A 107 -2.56 -14.46 -3.57
C TYR A 107 -2.66 -14.89 -2.11
N ARG A 108 -2.23 -14.01 -1.18
CA ARG A 108 -2.35 -14.24 0.26
C ARG A 108 -3.80 -14.49 0.66
N LYS A 109 -4.72 -13.61 0.25
CA LYS A 109 -6.16 -13.72 0.56
C LYS A 109 -6.78 -15.01 0.04
N ARG A 110 -6.27 -15.55 -1.07
CA ARG A 110 -6.73 -16.81 -1.68
C ARG A 110 -6.00 -18.05 -1.16
N ASN A 111 -5.07 -17.90 -0.22
CA ASN A 111 -4.18 -18.95 0.24
C ASN A 111 -3.48 -19.72 -0.90
N LYS A 112 -3.02 -18.98 -1.93
CA LYS A 112 -2.35 -19.56 -3.10
C LYS A 112 -0.86 -19.26 -3.05
N LYS A 113 -0.07 -20.25 -3.44
CA LYS A 113 1.37 -20.09 -3.69
C LYS A 113 1.60 -18.98 -4.72
N VAL A 114 2.53 -18.08 -4.46
CA VAL A 114 2.82 -16.93 -5.33
C VAL A 114 4.14 -17.11 -6.10
N CYS A 115 5.17 -17.67 -5.46
CA CYS A 115 6.51 -17.82 -6.04
C CYS A 115 6.47 -18.52 -7.40
N SER A 116 6.85 -17.78 -8.45
CA SER A 116 6.85 -18.26 -9.84
C SER A 116 7.83 -19.41 -10.06
N ILE A 117 8.98 -19.40 -9.37
CA ILE A 117 10.00 -20.45 -9.44
C ILE A 117 9.43 -21.77 -8.91
N CYS A 118 8.87 -21.75 -7.70
CA CYS A 118 8.27 -22.95 -7.13
C CYS A 118 7.07 -23.48 -7.93
N LYS A 119 6.29 -22.60 -8.57
CA LYS A 119 5.21 -23.04 -9.49
C LYS A 119 5.77 -23.70 -10.74
N GLY A 120 6.85 -23.17 -11.30
CA GLY A 120 7.52 -23.72 -12.48
C GLY A 120 8.09 -25.12 -12.26
N LEU A 121 8.64 -25.39 -11.06
CA LEU A 121 9.14 -26.72 -10.69
C LEU A 121 8.01 -27.77 -10.62
N ARG A 122 6.81 -27.39 -10.13
CA ARG A 122 5.67 -28.32 -10.04
C ARG A 122 5.21 -28.82 -11.42
N ARG A 123 5.17 -27.95 -12.42
CA ARG A 123 4.75 -28.30 -13.80
C ARG A 123 5.68 -29.29 -14.52
N LYS A 124 6.88 -29.53 -14.00
CA LYS A 124 7.84 -30.49 -14.57
C LYS A 124 7.79 -31.86 -13.90
N LEU A 125 7.07 -31.98 -12.77
CA LEU A 125 6.94 -33.20 -11.98
C LEU A 125 5.58 -33.89 -12.19
N ASP A 126 4.61 -33.17 -12.76
CA ASP A 126 3.32 -33.67 -13.24
C ASP A 126 3.44 -34.10 -14.72
#